data_AF-A0A3L7U5B3-F1
#
_entry.id   AF-A0A3L7U5B3-F1
#
_cell.length_a   1.000
_cell.length_b   1.000
_cell.length_c   1.000
_cell.angle_alpha   90.00
_cell.angle_beta   90.00
_cell.angle_gamma   90.00
#
_symmetry.space_group_name_H-M   'P 1'
#
loop_
_entity.id
_entity.type
_entity.pdbx_description
1 polymer ?
#
loop_
_entity_poly.entity_id
_entity_poly.type
_entity_poly.pdbx_seq_one_letter_code
_entity_poly.pdbx_strand_id
1 'polypeptide(L)'
;LEINCNPARLDLRDALVRAAHEGGAMISINTDAHDGEHFDFLRYGILTARRAGLRAQQCVNSWPWKKFEAWRLSRGRSKVPA
;
A
#
# COMPACT_ATOMS: atom_id res chain seq x y z
N LEU A 1 -2.31 2.51 -5.05
CA LEU A 1 -2.26 1.08 -5.45
C LEU A 1 -1.82 0.26 -4.26
N GLU A 2 -2.06 -1.04 -4.28
CA GLU A 2 -1.89 -1.92 -3.13
C GLU A 2 -0.89 -3.04 -3.40
N ILE A 3 -0.11 -3.39 -2.37
CA ILE A 3 0.57 -4.67 -2.25
C ILE A 3 -0.21 -5.51 -1.24
N ASN A 4 -0.91 -6.50 -1.75
CA ASN A 4 -1.62 -7.50 -1.03
C ASN A 4 -0.68 -8.65 -0.69
N CYS A 5 -0.45 -8.84 0.60
CA CYS A 5 0.53 -9.80 1.10
C CYS A 5 0.01 -11.23 1.11
N ASN A 6 -1.29 -11.45 0.87
CA ASN A 6 -1.87 -12.78 0.92
C ASN A 6 -1.18 -13.68 -0.15
N PRO A 7 -0.60 -14.83 0.24
CA PRO A 7 0.10 -15.74 -0.67
C PRO A 7 -0.74 -16.20 -1.87
N ALA A 8 -2.06 -16.30 -1.70
CA ALA A 8 -2.98 -16.68 -2.77
C ALA A 8 -3.17 -15.57 -3.83
N ARG A 9 -2.76 -14.34 -3.55
CA ARG A 9 -2.81 -13.20 -4.47
C ARG A 9 -1.44 -12.68 -4.87
N LEU A 10 -0.64 -12.23 -3.90
CA LEU A 10 0.66 -11.56 -4.09
C LEU A 10 0.61 -10.50 -5.21
N ASP A 11 -0.33 -9.56 -5.06
CA ASP A 11 -0.63 -8.53 -6.06
C ASP A 11 -0.63 -7.15 -5.39
N LEU A 12 0.05 -6.12 -5.89
CA LEU A 12 0.82 -6.07 -7.14
C LEU A 12 2.20 -6.74 -7.07
N ARG A 13 2.61 -7.34 -8.19
CA ARG A 13 3.97 -7.84 -8.40
C ARG A 13 4.99 -6.69 -8.36
N ASP A 14 6.22 -6.99 -7.96
CA ASP A 14 7.31 -6.01 -7.78
C ASP A 14 7.52 -5.05 -8.97
N ALA A 15 7.49 -5.56 -10.21
CA ALA A 15 7.62 -4.74 -11.41
C ALA A 15 6.49 -3.69 -11.55
N LEU A 16 5.25 -4.06 -11.21
CA LEU A 16 4.10 -3.16 -11.25
C LEU A 16 4.12 -2.16 -10.10
N VAL A 17 4.55 -2.59 -8.91
CA VAL A 17 4.80 -1.68 -7.78
C VAL A 17 5.85 -0.64 -8.17
N ARG A 18 6.93 -1.07 -8.84
CA ARG A 18 8.00 -0.17 -9.30
C ARG A 18 7.46 0.87 -10.27
N ALA A 19 6.78 0.43 -11.32
CA ALA A 19 6.17 1.33 -12.30
C ALA A 19 5.17 2.30 -11.64
N ALA A 20 4.36 1.81 -10.69
CA ALA A 20 3.39 2.62 -9.98
C ALA A 20 4.05 3.73 -9.16
N HIS A 21 5.04 3.43 -8.33
CA HIS A 21 5.67 4.44 -7.47
C HIS A 21 6.56 5.39 -8.28
N GLU A 22 7.24 4.92 -9.33
CA GLU A 22 7.99 5.78 -10.25
C GLU A 22 7.05 6.74 -11.00
N GLY A 23 5.82 6.31 -11.30
CA GLY A 23 4.73 7.16 -11.82
C GLY A 23 4.08 8.09 -10.79
N GLY A 24 4.60 8.16 -9.56
CA GLY A 24 4.09 9.04 -8.50
C GLY A 24 2.89 8.49 -7.72
N ALA A 25 2.50 7.23 -7.96
CA ALA A 25 1.44 6.62 -7.17
C ALA A 25 1.88 6.37 -5.73
N MET A 26 0.93 6.56 -4.81
CA MET A 26 1.08 6.12 -3.42
C MET A 26 0.75 4.64 -3.31
N ILE A 27 1.57 3.91 -2.54
CA ILE A 27 1.43 2.47 -2.30
C ILE A 27 0.97 2.21 -0.87
N SER A 28 -0.02 1.33 -0.71
CA SER A 28 -0.39 0.71 0.56
C SER A 28 0.06 -0.76 0.58
N ILE A 29 0.38 -1.28 1.77
CA ILE A 29 0.69 -2.69 2.01
C ILE A 29 -0.32 -3.21 3.03
N ASN A 30 -0.99 -4.33 2.73
CA ASN A 30 -1.87 -5.00 3.68
C ASN A 30 -1.89 -6.51 3.45
N THR A 31 -2.46 -7.28 4.38
CA THR A 31 -2.51 -8.74 4.32
C THR A 31 -3.84 -9.31 3.84
N ASP A 32 -4.88 -8.47 3.71
CA ASP A 32 -6.28 -8.89 3.59
C ASP A 32 -6.63 -10.03 4.55
N ALA A 33 -6.30 -9.82 5.82
CA ALA A 33 -6.50 -10.80 6.86
C ALA A 33 -7.98 -11.11 7.05
N HIS A 34 -8.29 -12.41 7.06
CA HIS A 34 -9.59 -12.97 7.43
C HIS A 34 -9.49 -13.76 8.74
N ASP A 35 -8.26 -14.02 9.20
CA ASP A 35 -7.89 -14.63 10.48
C ASP A 35 -6.64 -13.92 11.03
N GLY A 36 -6.42 -14.01 12.35
CA GLY A 36 -5.30 -13.33 13.01
C GLY A 36 -3.92 -13.73 12.47
N GLU A 37 -3.75 -15.02 12.15
CA GLU A 37 -2.51 -15.57 11.59
C GLU A 37 -2.16 -15.00 10.21
N HIS A 38 -3.13 -14.50 9.45
CA HIS A 38 -2.87 -13.87 8.16
C HIS A 38 -2.05 -12.58 8.29
N PHE A 39 -1.96 -12.00 9.49
CA PHE A 39 -1.10 -10.85 9.72
C PHE A 39 0.38 -11.17 9.51
N ASP A 40 0.80 -12.42 9.71
CA ASP A 40 2.18 -12.88 9.47
C ASP A 40 2.58 -12.83 7.99
N PHE A 41 1.60 -12.74 7.09
CA PHE A 41 1.86 -12.58 5.67
C PHE A 41 2.50 -11.24 5.32
N LEU A 42 2.46 -10.24 6.21
CA LEU A 42 3.02 -8.91 5.99
C LEU A 42 4.46 -8.94 5.46
N ARG A 43 5.24 -9.95 5.87
CA ARG A 43 6.60 -10.20 5.39
C ARG A 43 6.69 -10.26 3.85
N TYR A 44 5.69 -10.86 3.19
CA TYR A 44 5.70 -11.01 1.74
C TYR A 44 5.54 -9.67 1.04
N GLY A 45 4.61 -8.82 1.49
CA GLY A 45 4.45 -7.48 0.90
C GLY A 45 5.65 -6.56 1.16
N ILE A 46 6.29 -6.68 2.32
CA ILE A 46 7.54 -5.93 2.61
C ILE A 46 8.66 -6.38 1.66
N LEU A 47 8.81 -7.68 1.42
CA LEU A 47 9.80 -8.19 0.47
C LEU A 47 9.50 -7.74 -0.97
N THR A 48 8.23 -7.78 -1.41
CA THR A 48 7.81 -7.25 -2.71
C THR A 48 8.11 -5.76 -2.84
N ALA A 49 7.80 -4.96 -1.81
CA ALA A 49 8.10 -3.52 -1.79
C ALA A 49 9.61 -3.23 -1.90
N ARG A 50 10.43 -3.99 -1.17
CA ARG A 50 11.90 -3.87 -1.23
C ARG A 50 12.45 -4.22 -2.62
N ARG A 51 11.97 -5.30 -3.23
CA ARG A 51 12.33 -5.69 -4.60
C ARG A 51 11.94 -4.63 -5.62
N ALA A 52 10.81 -3.97 -5.43
CA ALA A 52 10.33 -2.88 -6.26
C ALA A 52 11.09 -1.55 -6.07
N GLY A 53 12.01 -1.47 -5.09
CA GLY A 53 12.69 -0.23 -4.73
C GLY A 53 11.76 0.83 -4.12
N LEU A 54 10.64 0.42 -3.52
CA LEU A 54 9.67 1.34 -2.94
C LEU A 54 10.28 2.08 -1.74
N ARG A 55 10.24 3.42 -1.79
CA ARG A 55 10.71 4.27 -0.69
C ARG A 55 9.62 4.44 0.37
N ALA A 56 10.02 4.58 1.64
CA ALA A 56 9.09 4.78 2.75
C ALA A 56 8.15 5.97 2.52
N GLN A 57 8.65 7.09 2.00
CA GLN A 57 7.84 8.29 1.74
C GLN A 57 6.67 8.02 0.77
N GLN A 58 6.80 7.01 -0.10
CA GLN A 58 5.79 6.58 -1.08
C GLN A 58 4.94 5.40 -0.59
N CYS A 59 5.18 4.90 0.63
CA CYS A 59 4.38 3.88 1.31
C CYS A 59 3.58 4.51 2.45
N VAL A 60 2.24 4.55 2.31
CA VAL A 60 1.37 5.23 3.28
C VAL A 60 1.41 4.61 4.68
N ASN A 61 1.72 3.30 4.78
CA ASN A 61 1.86 2.58 6.05
C ASN A 61 3.03 3.08 6.91
N SER A 62 4.01 3.76 6.32
CA SER A 62 5.19 4.26 7.04
C SER A 62 5.01 5.66 7.63
N TRP A 63 3.88 6.30 7.36
CA TRP A 63 3.65 7.68 7.75
C TRP A 63 3.15 7.78 9.19
N PRO A 64 3.53 8.85 9.93
CA PRO A 64 2.86 9.19 11.17
C PRO A 64 1.36 9.40 10.93
N TRP A 65 0.53 8.97 11.89
CA TRP A 65 -0.93 9.06 11.78
C TRP A 65 -1.44 10.42 11.30
N LYS A 66 -0.96 11.52 11.92
CA LYS A 66 -1.38 12.89 11.56
C LYS A 66 -1.14 13.23 10.08
N LYS A 67 -0.03 12.75 9.51
CA LYS A 67 0.28 12.95 8.08
C LYS A 67 -0.68 12.16 7.19
N PHE A 68 -0.89 10.89 7.53
CA PHE A 68 -1.82 10.03 6.79
C PHE A 68 -3.25 10.58 6.83
N GLU A 69 -3.71 11.00 8.01
CA GLU A 69 -5.03 11.58 8.20
C GLU A 69 -5.24 12.86 7.37
N ALA A 70 -4.29 13.80 7.42
CA ALA A 70 -4.34 15.02 6.61
C ALA A 70 -4.38 14.71 5.11
N TRP A 71 -3.53 13.78 4.65
CA TRP A 71 -3.51 13.34 3.25
C TRP A 71 -4.81 12.64 2.84
N ARG A 72 -5.42 11.83 3.71
CA ARG A 72 -6.70 11.16 3.45
C ARG A 72 -7.83 12.17 3.31
N LEU A 73 -7.84 13.19 4.17
CA LEU A 73 -8.83 14.28 4.12
C LEU A 73 -8.65 15.15 2.88
N SER A 74 -7.42 15.45 2.47
CA SER A 74 -7.16 16.21 1.24
C SER A 74 -7.59 15.46 -0.03
N ARG A 75 -7.81 14.14 0.06
CA ARG A 75 -8.33 13.29 -1.02
C ARG A 75 -9.86 13.09 -0.95
N GLY A 76 -10.52 13.56 0.11
CA GLY A 76 -11.94 13.29 0.40
C GLY A 76 -12.92 14.11 -0.43
N ARG A 77 -13.50 13.44 -1.44
CA ARG A 77 -14.70 13.77 -2.27
C ARG A 77 -14.79 15.18 -2.85
N SER A 78 -14.51 15.30 -4.16
CA SER A 78 -15.31 16.22 -4.99
C SER A 78 -16.78 15.90 -4.72
N LYS A 79 -17.56 16.89 -4.29
CA LYS A 79 -19.01 16.74 -4.07
C LYS A 79 -19.62 16.31 -5.41
N VAL A 80 -19.91 15.03 -5.59
CA VAL A 80 -20.91 14.62 -6.58
C VAL A 80 -22.24 15.01 -5.94
N PRO A 81 -23.00 15.98 -6.50
CA PRO A 81 -24.31 16.31 -5.97
C PRO A 81 -25.20 15.06 -6.08
N ALA A 82 -25.97 14.80 -5.02
CA ALA A 82 -27.07 13.85 -5.06
C ALA A 82 -28.16 14.30 -6.04
#